data_AF-A0A8B9VD21-F1
#
_entry.id   AF-A0A8B9VD21-F1
#
_cell.length_a   1.000
_cell.length_b   1.000
_cell.length_c   1.000
_cell.angle_alpha   90.00
_cell.angle_beta   90.00
_cell.angle_gamma   90.00
#
_symmetry.space_group_name_H-M   'P 1'
#
loop_
_entity.id
_entity.type
_entity.pdbx_description
1 polymer ?
#
loop_
_entity_poly.entity_id
_entity_poly.type
_entity_poly.pdbx_seq_one_letter_code
_entity_poly.pdbx_strand_id
1 'polypeptide(L)'
;MELSLNPAWRGAAMAELHPTPSHHSPPALPHPALPATRGQQDSLGTPKNEDLSTLPLPHPPTAHLQPRPHPATTARPRHPPPHAGEGRGKPGGPVPQCRAAPSLGPLQPGPTPPSGPSQRAGPGRCRPPPRRPSPPRVPPLRRGAAILCVCTGYWGGAAHFRLSRGFPSLSRGDLGISAPSPPPSSAARGAGTGLPRPYGLIGRVPAPPPPRVSLASEMAAQVLGKALVSSKWLAEAVKAGRVGAGLRVLDASWYPPQERNARQEFRESHIPGASFFDIEECRDKSSPYDFMLPSEAGFADYVGQLGIGNDTHVVVYDGDKLGTFYAPRAWWMFRVFGHRQVSVLNGGFKNWVKEGHPVTAEVSQPTPAVFKAKLDKSLLKTFEEMMENVGSKRFQVVDSRPEGRFRGTELDQGLESGHIPGAVNIPFQSFLTETGHEKSVEEIQQMFREKKVDLSKPLTITCRKGVTACHIALAAYLCGKPDVSIYDGSWSEWFHRAPPEYKVSEMKRNKA
;
A
#
# COMPACT_ATOMS: atom_id res chain seq x y z
N MET A 1 3.46 -24.21 -57.37
CA MET A 1 4.07 -23.11 -58.13
C MET A 1 3.88 -21.87 -57.27
N GLU A 2 4.76 -21.60 -56.30
CA GLU A 2 6.16 -21.15 -56.43
C GLU A 2 6.32 -19.68 -56.80
N LEU A 3 7.07 -18.96 -55.94
CA LEU A 3 7.97 -17.84 -56.26
C LEU A 3 7.28 -16.55 -56.81
N SER A 4 7.82 -15.33 -56.66
CA SER A 4 9.10 -14.87 -56.10
C SER A 4 8.93 -13.46 -55.51
N LEU A 5 9.60 -13.17 -54.39
CA LEU A 5 9.99 -11.81 -53.98
C LEU A 5 11.50 -11.71 -54.11
N ASN A 6 12.05 -10.93 -55.06
CA ASN A 6 13.42 -10.37 -54.96
C ASN A 6 13.77 -9.29 -56.05
N PRO A 7 14.96 -8.64 -56.09
CA PRO A 7 15.04 -7.18 -55.88
C PRO A 7 15.97 -6.40 -56.84
N ALA A 8 16.16 -5.09 -56.61
CA ALA A 8 17.35 -4.31 -57.00
C ALA A 8 17.48 -3.09 -56.04
N TRP A 9 18.57 -2.73 -55.34
CA TRP A 9 20.05 -2.90 -55.37
C TRP A 9 20.88 -1.89 -56.17
N ARG A 10 21.95 -1.45 -55.46
CA ARG A 10 23.15 -0.65 -55.80
C ARG A 10 22.96 0.86 -55.54
N GLY A 11 23.77 1.55 -54.72
CA GLY A 11 25.17 1.36 -54.27
C GLY A 11 25.99 2.57 -54.78
N ALA A 12 26.98 3.17 -54.11
CA ALA A 12 27.63 2.95 -52.81
C ALA A 12 28.02 4.36 -52.22
N ALA A 13 29.00 4.66 -51.36
CA ALA A 13 30.10 3.90 -50.76
C ALA A 13 30.65 4.54 -49.45
N MET A 14 31.11 3.67 -48.54
CA MET A 14 32.36 3.74 -47.76
C MET A 14 32.89 5.06 -47.14
N ALA A 15 32.87 5.11 -45.81
CA ALA A 15 34.04 5.47 -44.98
C ALA A 15 33.94 4.71 -43.64
N GLU A 16 35.05 4.15 -43.15
CA GLU A 16 35.08 3.19 -42.04
C GLU A 16 35.21 3.85 -40.65
N LEU A 17 34.78 3.13 -39.60
CA LEU A 17 35.47 3.06 -38.29
C LEU A 17 34.83 1.94 -37.43
N HIS A 18 35.56 0.85 -37.23
CA HIS A 18 35.18 -0.26 -36.33
C HIS A 18 35.80 -0.10 -34.93
N PRO A 19 35.08 -0.40 -33.84
CA PRO A 19 35.67 -0.83 -32.58
C PRO A 19 35.73 -2.37 -32.50
N THR A 20 36.90 -2.91 -32.14
CA THR A 20 37.15 -4.34 -31.93
C THR A 20 36.79 -4.80 -30.51
N PRO A 21 36.48 -6.09 -30.29
CA PRO A 21 36.27 -6.64 -28.95
C PRO A 21 37.60 -7.12 -28.33
N SER A 22 38.05 -6.50 -27.24
CA SER A 22 39.23 -6.94 -26.48
C SER A 22 38.83 -7.70 -25.21
N HIS A 23 39.17 -8.99 -25.15
CA HIS A 23 39.20 -9.75 -23.89
C HIS A 23 40.28 -9.18 -22.96
N HIS A 24 39.91 -8.76 -21.75
CA HIS A 24 40.86 -8.65 -20.63
C HIS A 24 40.20 -8.98 -19.29
N SER A 25 40.71 -10.02 -18.64
CA SER A 25 40.43 -10.33 -17.24
C SER A 25 41.15 -9.33 -16.32
N PRO A 26 40.55 -8.87 -15.21
CA PRO A 26 41.26 -8.06 -14.23
C PRO A 26 42.26 -8.89 -13.41
N PRO A 27 43.44 -8.36 -13.07
CA PRO A 27 44.39 -9.04 -12.18
C PRO A 27 43.94 -8.99 -10.72
N ALA A 28 44.25 -10.04 -9.96
CA ALA A 28 44.04 -10.07 -8.51
C ALA A 28 45.00 -9.12 -7.78
N LEU A 29 44.48 -8.38 -6.80
CA LEU A 29 45.29 -7.59 -5.86
C LEU A 29 45.63 -8.42 -4.61
N PRO A 30 46.81 -8.19 -3.98
CA PRO A 30 47.37 -9.08 -2.97
C PRO A 30 46.78 -8.89 -1.57
N HIS A 31 46.83 -9.96 -0.77
CA HIS A 31 46.52 -9.91 0.66
C HIS A 31 47.53 -9.03 1.44
N PRO A 32 47.09 -8.27 2.46
CA PRO A 32 48.01 -7.60 3.37
C PRO A 32 48.68 -8.62 4.30
N ALA A 33 50.01 -8.60 4.32
CA ALA A 33 50.81 -9.41 5.25
C ALA A 33 50.78 -8.81 6.67
N LEU A 34 50.68 -9.66 7.68
CA LEU A 34 50.91 -9.29 9.09
C LEU A 34 52.42 -9.10 9.34
N PRO A 35 52.84 -8.10 10.14
CA PRO A 35 54.25 -7.90 10.46
C PRO A 35 54.75 -8.95 11.47
N ALA A 36 55.86 -9.61 11.15
CA ALA A 36 56.57 -10.47 12.08
C ALA A 36 57.62 -9.66 12.85
N THR A 37 57.48 -9.55 14.17
CA THR A 37 58.55 -9.13 15.07
C THR A 37 59.32 -10.35 15.59
N ARG A 38 60.65 -10.33 15.42
CA ARG A 38 61.57 -11.39 15.86
C ARG A 38 62.33 -10.92 17.09
N GLY A 39 62.32 -11.67 18.20
CA GLY A 39 63.16 -11.31 19.34
C GLY A 39 62.96 -12.08 20.65
N GLN A 40 63.82 -13.08 20.85
CA GLN A 40 64.44 -13.44 22.14
C GLN A 40 63.75 -14.46 23.07
N GLN A 41 64.57 -15.01 23.97
CA GLN A 41 64.49 -16.38 24.51
C GLN A 41 63.80 -16.46 25.88
N ASP A 42 63.28 -17.67 26.17
CA ASP A 42 63.44 -18.47 27.40
C ASP A 42 62.16 -19.29 27.63
N SER A 43 62.12 -20.51 28.18
CA SER A 43 63.00 -21.68 28.33
C SER A 43 62.13 -22.72 29.08
N LEU A 44 62.52 -24.00 29.10
CA LEU A 44 61.99 -25.10 29.96
C LEU A 44 60.60 -25.73 29.65
N GLY A 45 60.58 -27.07 29.56
CA GLY A 45 59.44 -27.90 30.02
C GLY A 45 58.74 -28.86 29.03
N THR A 46 59.34 -30.00 28.69
CA THR A 46 58.63 -31.19 28.15
C THR A 46 58.23 -32.15 29.31
N PRO A 47 57.21 -33.04 29.15
CA PRO A 47 57.34 -34.35 28.46
C PRO A 47 56.22 -34.62 27.41
N LYS A 48 56.54 -35.28 26.27
CA LYS A 48 56.28 -36.71 25.93
C LYS A 48 54.81 -37.17 26.10
N ASN A 49 53.98 -37.45 25.07
CA ASN A 49 54.04 -38.26 23.82
C ASN A 49 53.41 -39.68 24.00
N GLU A 50 52.83 -40.23 22.91
CA GLU A 50 52.15 -41.55 22.75
C GLU A 50 50.66 -41.67 23.15
N ASP A 51 49.79 -42.47 22.49
CA ASP A 51 49.69 -42.81 21.05
C ASP A 51 48.28 -43.35 20.67
N LEU A 52 47.95 -43.38 19.37
CA LEU A 52 46.99 -44.23 18.63
C LEU A 52 45.66 -44.79 19.25
N SER A 53 44.54 -44.22 18.79
CA SER A 53 43.35 -44.88 18.16
C SER A 53 42.69 -46.17 18.72
N THR A 54 41.37 -46.15 19.03
CA THR A 54 40.26 -46.78 18.24
C THR A 54 38.90 -46.95 18.99
N LEU A 55 37.81 -46.44 18.38
CA LEU A 55 36.39 -46.92 18.48
C LEU A 55 35.63 -46.87 19.85
N PRO A 56 34.28 -47.02 19.88
CA PRO A 56 33.27 -46.25 19.13
C PRO A 56 32.10 -45.71 20.01
N LEU A 57 31.19 -44.94 19.39
CA LEU A 57 30.00 -44.33 20.01
C LEU A 57 28.89 -45.35 20.39
N PRO A 58 28.10 -45.12 21.48
CA PRO A 58 26.92 -45.92 21.80
C PRO A 58 25.64 -45.43 21.07
N HIS A 59 24.85 -46.38 20.57
CA HIS A 59 23.51 -46.17 19.99
C HIS A 59 22.40 -46.11 21.05
N PRO A 60 21.20 -45.54 20.75
CA PRO A 60 20.12 -45.36 21.71
C PRO A 60 19.27 -46.64 21.92
N PRO A 61 18.59 -46.77 23.07
CA PRO A 61 17.72 -47.92 23.36
C PRO A 61 16.33 -47.78 22.73
N THR A 62 15.85 -48.87 22.13
CA THR A 62 14.44 -49.05 21.72
C THR A 62 13.79 -50.06 22.65
N ALA A 63 12.60 -49.79 23.19
CA ALA A 63 11.88 -50.74 24.05
C ALA A 63 10.34 -50.71 23.85
N HIS A 64 9.85 -51.81 23.28
CA HIS A 64 8.57 -52.50 23.50
C HIS A 64 7.27 -51.74 23.86
N LEU A 65 6.27 -51.92 22.98
CA LEU A 65 4.83 -51.86 23.27
C LEU A 65 4.39 -52.98 24.22
N GLN A 66 3.46 -52.68 25.15
CA GLN A 66 2.18 -53.41 25.32
C GLN A 66 1.18 -52.59 26.18
N PRO A 67 -0.14 -52.87 26.12
CA PRO A 67 -1.18 -51.87 26.40
C PRO A 67 -1.76 -51.88 27.83
N ARG A 68 -2.53 -50.83 28.17
CA ARG A 68 -3.41 -50.77 29.35
C ARG A 68 -4.88 -50.55 28.96
N PRO A 69 -5.86 -50.97 29.78
CA PRO A 69 -7.23 -51.26 29.32
C PRO A 69 -8.24 -50.11 29.45
N HIS A 70 -9.30 -50.18 28.65
CA HIS A 70 -10.55 -49.45 28.87
C HIS A 70 -11.54 -50.27 29.71
N PRO A 71 -12.41 -49.63 30.51
CA PRO A 71 -13.70 -50.20 30.89
C PRO A 71 -14.81 -49.87 29.86
N ALA A 72 -15.72 -50.82 29.65
CA ALA A 72 -16.95 -50.67 28.85
C ALA A 72 -18.07 -49.98 29.70
N THR A 73 -19.33 -49.74 29.28
CA THR A 73 -20.18 -50.21 28.16
C THR A 73 -21.38 -49.26 28.02
N THR A 74 -22.00 -49.11 26.83
CA THR A 74 -23.49 -49.26 26.66
C THR A 74 -23.97 -49.14 25.19
N ALA A 75 -24.71 -50.17 24.75
CA ALA A 75 -25.82 -50.24 23.77
C ALA A 75 -25.83 -49.50 22.40
N ARG A 76 -26.10 -50.28 21.34
CA ARG A 76 -26.60 -49.89 19.99
C ARG A 76 -28.08 -50.31 19.80
N PRO A 77 -28.77 -49.86 18.72
CA PRO A 77 -29.01 -50.74 17.55
C PRO A 77 -28.70 -50.02 16.20
N ARG A 78 -27.94 -50.57 15.21
CA ARG A 78 -28.28 -51.54 14.11
C ARG A 78 -29.53 -51.12 13.28
N HIS A 79 -29.57 -51.01 11.94
CA HIS A 79 -29.02 -51.82 10.82
C HIS A 79 -28.64 -50.93 9.55
N PRO A 80 -28.48 -51.39 8.27
CA PRO A 80 -27.16 -51.61 7.63
C PRO A 80 -26.93 -50.94 6.23
N PRO A 81 -25.73 -51.07 5.62
CA PRO A 81 -25.48 -50.75 4.19
C PRO A 81 -25.18 -51.99 3.31
N PRO A 82 -25.36 -51.92 1.97
CA PRO A 82 -25.01 -53.01 1.06
C PRO A 82 -23.63 -52.88 0.37
N HIS A 83 -22.88 -53.98 0.44
CA HIS A 83 -21.94 -54.59 -0.50
C HIS A 83 -21.03 -53.80 -1.48
N ALA A 84 -19.75 -54.18 -1.33
CA ALA A 84 -18.57 -54.05 -2.19
C ALA A 84 -18.68 -54.44 -3.68
N GLY A 85 -17.68 -53.95 -4.45
CA GLY A 85 -17.18 -54.53 -5.69
C GLY A 85 -15.71 -54.16 -5.88
N GLU A 86 -14.83 -55.14 -6.09
CA GLU A 86 -13.36 -54.97 -6.12
C GLU A 86 -12.81 -54.67 -7.54
N GLY A 87 -11.56 -54.16 -7.62
CA GLY A 87 -10.81 -54.09 -8.88
C GLY A 87 -9.50 -53.30 -8.79
N ARG A 88 -8.36 -54.00 -8.66
CA ARG A 88 -7.01 -53.39 -8.67
C ARG A 88 -6.47 -53.26 -10.10
N GLY A 89 -5.72 -52.20 -10.42
CA GLY A 89 -4.91 -52.13 -11.65
C GLY A 89 -4.16 -50.80 -11.86
N LYS A 90 -2.83 -50.86 -11.92
CA LYS A 90 -1.87 -49.81 -12.34
C LYS A 90 -0.63 -50.54 -12.94
N PRO A 91 0.26 -49.88 -13.69
CA PRO A 91 0.07 -48.79 -14.66
C PRO A 91 0.84 -49.04 -16.00
N GLY A 92 0.65 -48.20 -17.02
CA GLY A 92 1.53 -48.17 -18.21
C GLY A 92 1.01 -47.31 -19.37
N GLY A 93 1.89 -46.47 -19.95
CA GLY A 93 1.68 -45.82 -21.27
C GLY A 93 2.47 -46.57 -22.37
N PRO A 94 2.71 -45.99 -23.58
CA PRO A 94 2.46 -44.61 -24.02
C PRO A 94 1.66 -44.49 -25.35
N VAL A 95 1.70 -43.29 -25.95
CA VAL A 95 0.96 -42.78 -27.13
C VAL A 95 1.46 -43.36 -28.48
N PRO A 96 0.58 -43.43 -29.52
CA PRO A 96 0.96 -42.89 -30.83
C PRO A 96 -0.12 -41.97 -31.48
N GLN A 97 0.25 -41.31 -32.59
CA GLN A 97 -0.45 -40.15 -33.18
C GLN A 97 -1.31 -40.46 -34.45
N CYS A 98 -2.17 -39.48 -34.81
CA CYS A 98 -2.55 -39.07 -36.18
C CYS A 98 -3.35 -40.01 -37.13
N ARG A 99 -4.59 -39.61 -37.50
CA ARG A 99 -4.90 -38.93 -38.79
C ARG A 99 -6.40 -38.65 -39.07
N ALA A 100 -6.63 -37.48 -39.68
CA ALA A 100 -7.62 -37.12 -40.74
C ALA A 100 -9.15 -37.28 -40.56
N ALA A 101 -9.87 -36.26 -41.05
CA ALA A 101 -11.33 -36.20 -41.23
C ALA A 101 -11.78 -36.75 -42.60
N PRO A 102 -13.10 -36.76 -42.90
CA PRO A 102 -13.56 -35.79 -43.91
C PRO A 102 -14.87 -35.03 -43.59
N SER A 103 -15.14 -34.05 -44.44
CA SER A 103 -16.20 -33.02 -44.38
C SER A 103 -17.58 -33.44 -44.90
N LEU A 104 -18.66 -32.91 -44.30
CA LEU A 104 -19.94 -32.62 -44.97
C LEU A 104 -20.66 -31.42 -44.32
N GLY A 105 -21.41 -30.68 -45.15
CA GLY A 105 -22.41 -29.66 -44.80
C GLY A 105 -23.14 -29.24 -46.09
N PRO A 106 -24.05 -28.25 -46.10
CA PRO A 106 -24.74 -27.57 -45.00
C PRO A 106 -26.27 -27.83 -45.01
N LEU A 107 -27.01 -27.36 -43.99
CA LEU A 107 -28.48 -27.38 -43.96
C LEU A 107 -29.06 -25.98 -43.69
N GLN A 108 -30.24 -25.71 -44.27
CA GLN A 108 -30.87 -24.39 -44.36
C GLN A 108 -31.77 -24.00 -43.17
N PRO A 109 -32.05 -22.70 -42.94
CA PRO A 109 -32.97 -22.23 -41.91
C PRO A 109 -34.46 -22.34 -42.32
N GLY A 110 -35.32 -22.71 -41.36
CA GLY A 110 -36.78 -22.79 -41.54
C GLY A 110 -37.53 -21.45 -41.31
N PRO A 111 -38.80 -21.33 -41.76
CA PRO A 111 -39.49 -20.05 -41.89
C PRO A 111 -40.30 -19.61 -40.66
N THR A 112 -40.55 -18.30 -40.58
CA THR A 112 -41.46 -17.63 -39.62
C THR A 112 -42.90 -17.52 -40.14
N PRO A 113 -43.93 -17.62 -39.28
CA PRO A 113 -45.32 -17.27 -39.61
C PRO A 113 -45.77 -15.90 -39.02
N PRO A 114 -46.90 -15.32 -39.51
CA PRO A 114 -47.20 -13.88 -39.40
C PRO A 114 -48.15 -13.46 -38.27
N SER A 115 -48.46 -12.16 -38.22
CA SER A 115 -49.13 -11.45 -37.11
C SER A 115 -50.59 -11.03 -37.34
N GLY A 116 -51.44 -11.24 -36.30
CA GLY A 116 -52.72 -10.56 -36.06
C GLY A 116 -53.99 -11.17 -36.68
N PRO A 117 -55.21 -10.75 -36.25
CA PRO A 117 -55.54 -9.70 -35.26
C PRO A 117 -56.42 -10.17 -34.05
N SER A 118 -56.74 -9.19 -33.19
CA SER A 118 -57.51 -9.29 -31.93
C SER A 118 -59.00 -9.67 -32.06
N GLN A 119 -59.56 -10.43 -31.10
CA GLN A 119 -60.65 -9.94 -30.21
C GLN A 119 -61.08 -10.87 -29.04
N ARG A 120 -61.24 -10.24 -27.86
CA ARG A 120 -62.12 -10.50 -26.68
C ARG A 120 -62.63 -11.92 -26.32
N ALA A 121 -62.36 -12.35 -25.07
CA ALA A 121 -63.39 -12.78 -24.09
C ALA A 121 -62.88 -12.94 -22.63
N GLY A 122 -63.64 -12.42 -21.65
CA GLY A 122 -63.93 -13.01 -20.32
C GLY A 122 -62.80 -13.35 -19.29
N PRO A 123 -62.80 -12.79 -18.06
CA PRO A 123 -61.77 -13.07 -17.05
C PRO A 123 -62.07 -14.26 -16.12
N GLY A 124 -61.14 -15.23 -16.06
CA GLY A 124 -61.05 -16.25 -15.00
C GLY A 124 -60.22 -15.75 -13.79
N ARG A 125 -60.61 -16.14 -12.57
CA ARG A 125 -60.07 -15.58 -11.32
C ARG A 125 -58.73 -16.19 -10.90
N CYS A 126 -57.73 -15.37 -10.59
CA CYS A 126 -56.55 -15.75 -9.82
C CYS A 126 -56.51 -15.00 -8.47
N ARG A 127 -56.19 -15.71 -7.37
CA ARG A 127 -56.06 -15.13 -6.02
C ARG A 127 -54.65 -14.55 -5.80
N PRO A 128 -54.49 -13.45 -5.03
CA PRO A 128 -53.19 -12.93 -4.64
C PRO A 128 -52.53 -13.74 -3.49
N PRO A 129 -51.19 -13.71 -3.36
CA PRO A 129 -50.45 -14.39 -2.29
C PRO A 129 -50.58 -13.67 -0.91
N PRO A 130 -50.30 -14.35 0.21
CA PRO A 130 -50.55 -13.83 1.56
C PRO A 130 -49.58 -12.71 1.98
N ARG A 131 -50.08 -11.76 2.78
CA ARG A 131 -49.30 -10.65 3.35
C ARG A 131 -48.54 -11.07 4.61
N ARG A 132 -47.35 -10.50 4.82
CA ARG A 132 -46.56 -10.64 6.07
C ARG A 132 -47.20 -9.88 7.24
N PRO A 133 -47.04 -10.35 8.50
CA PRO A 133 -47.59 -9.69 9.68
C PRO A 133 -46.80 -8.42 10.08
N SER A 134 -47.50 -7.49 10.73
CA SER A 134 -46.95 -6.22 11.25
C SER A 134 -46.48 -6.34 12.71
N PRO A 135 -45.48 -5.54 13.16
CA PRO A 135 -45.01 -5.55 14.55
C PRO A 135 -46.02 -4.91 15.52
N PRO A 136 -45.96 -5.25 16.83
CA PRO A 136 -46.93 -4.81 17.83
C PRO A 136 -46.80 -3.34 18.23
N ARG A 137 -47.91 -2.74 18.68
CA ARG A 137 -47.98 -1.35 19.17
C ARG A 137 -47.50 -1.23 20.62
N VAL A 138 -46.77 -0.15 20.91
CA VAL A 138 -46.37 0.27 22.27
C VAL A 138 -47.30 1.39 22.75
N PRO A 139 -47.76 1.40 24.02
CA PRO A 139 -48.65 2.45 24.56
C PRO A 139 -47.91 3.79 24.83
N PRO A 140 -48.64 4.93 24.89
CA PRO A 140 -48.02 6.25 25.02
C PRO A 140 -47.58 6.57 26.46
N LEU A 141 -46.35 7.06 26.61
CA LEU A 141 -45.83 7.61 27.86
C LEU A 141 -46.01 9.14 27.94
N ARG A 142 -46.14 9.65 29.17
CA ARG A 142 -46.62 11.00 29.48
C ARG A 142 -45.59 12.11 29.23
N ARG A 143 -46.09 13.34 29.04
CA ARG A 143 -45.32 14.59 29.03
C ARG A 143 -44.60 14.81 30.37
N GLY A 144 -43.36 15.30 30.34
CA GLY A 144 -42.63 15.75 31.51
C GLY A 144 -41.50 16.73 31.18
N ALA A 145 -41.55 17.91 31.79
CA ALA A 145 -40.50 18.93 31.97
C ALA A 145 -39.48 19.19 30.84
N ALA A 146 -39.62 20.36 30.19
CA ALA A 146 -38.48 21.04 29.58
C ALA A 146 -37.76 21.90 30.63
N ILE A 147 -36.43 21.85 30.67
CA ILE A 147 -35.61 22.75 31.50
C ILE A 147 -35.12 23.90 30.62
N LEU A 148 -35.54 25.11 30.97
CA LEU A 148 -34.94 26.35 30.46
C LEU A 148 -33.49 26.45 30.95
N CYS A 149 -32.57 26.82 30.07
CA CYS A 149 -31.36 27.51 30.46
C CYS A 149 -31.33 28.87 29.75
N VAL A 150 -31.29 29.93 30.55
CA VAL A 150 -31.41 31.32 30.09
C VAL A 150 -30.01 31.90 29.89
N CYS A 151 -29.74 32.41 28.69
CA CYS A 151 -28.71 33.41 28.46
C CYS A 151 -29.30 34.58 27.67
N THR A 152 -29.56 35.67 28.37
CA THR A 152 -29.61 37.03 27.81
C THR A 152 -28.36 37.29 26.96
N GLY A 153 -28.38 37.95 25.80
CA GLY A 153 -29.35 38.94 25.35
C GLY A 153 -28.79 40.34 25.62
N TYR A 154 -28.10 40.91 24.64
CA TYR A 154 -27.86 42.36 24.58
C TYR A 154 -27.94 42.86 23.13
N TRP A 155 -28.32 44.13 23.00
CA TRP A 155 -28.95 44.72 21.82
C TRP A 155 -28.11 45.88 21.26
N GLY A 156 -28.32 46.21 19.99
CA GLY A 156 -27.77 47.39 19.33
C GLY A 156 -26.89 47.05 18.11
N GLY A 157 -27.06 47.67 16.93
CA GLY A 157 -28.04 48.69 16.56
C GLY A 157 -27.45 49.70 15.59
N ALA A 158 -27.79 49.55 14.29
CA ALA A 158 -27.72 50.53 13.20
C ALA A 158 -26.45 51.41 13.01
N ALA A 159 -25.90 51.38 11.78
CA ALA A 159 -25.88 52.57 10.92
C ALA A 159 -25.48 52.23 9.48
N HIS A 160 -26.27 52.69 8.50
CA HIS A 160 -25.83 52.88 7.12
C HIS A 160 -25.02 54.18 7.03
N PHE A 161 -23.93 54.20 6.26
CA PHE A 161 -23.51 55.41 5.56
C PHE A 161 -22.88 55.09 4.20
N ARG A 162 -23.20 55.89 3.19
CA ARG A 162 -22.77 55.74 1.79
C ARG A 162 -22.63 57.14 1.19
N LEU A 163 -21.46 57.46 0.64
CA LEU A 163 -21.10 58.54 -0.31
C LEU A 163 -19.55 58.41 -0.45
N SER A 164 -18.86 58.28 -1.60
CA SER A 164 -18.96 58.77 -2.98
C SER A 164 -17.96 59.91 -3.28
N ARG A 165 -17.14 59.72 -4.33
CA ARG A 165 -16.16 60.65 -4.95
C ARG A 165 -14.85 60.86 -4.13
N GLY A 166 -13.67 61.01 -4.73
CA GLY A 166 -13.30 60.96 -6.16
C GLY A 166 -11.77 60.94 -6.38
N PHE A 167 -11.34 60.68 -7.62
CA PHE A 167 -9.94 60.69 -8.10
C PHE A 167 -9.33 62.11 -8.10
N PRO A 168 -7.98 62.29 -8.03
CA PRO A 168 -7.16 62.25 -9.25
C PRO A 168 -5.76 61.59 -9.13
N SER A 169 -5.14 61.43 -10.31
CA SER A 169 -3.83 60.83 -10.58
C SER A 169 -2.70 61.85 -10.72
N LEU A 170 -1.47 61.45 -10.37
CA LEU A 170 -0.14 61.91 -10.85
C LEU A 170 0.86 60.82 -10.41
N SER A 171 2.01 60.47 -11.00
CA SER A 171 2.64 60.52 -12.33
C SER A 171 4.12 60.17 -12.09
N ARG A 172 4.75 59.38 -12.98
CA ARG A 172 6.15 58.92 -13.03
C ARG A 172 7.25 59.72 -12.26
N GLY A 173 8.21 58.97 -11.70
CA GLY A 173 9.57 59.39 -11.36
C GLY A 173 10.50 58.17 -11.35
N ASP A 174 11.76 58.30 -11.77
CA ASP A 174 12.60 57.20 -12.27
C ASP A 174 13.98 57.13 -11.58
N LEU A 175 14.65 55.96 -11.67
CA LEU A 175 16.09 55.69 -11.43
C LEU A 175 16.70 55.86 -10.00
N GLY A 176 17.67 55.00 -9.65
CA GLY A 176 18.62 55.22 -8.54
C GLY A 176 19.26 53.95 -7.94
N ILE A 177 20.53 53.68 -8.24
CA ILE A 177 21.30 52.48 -7.82
C ILE A 177 22.26 52.81 -6.66
N SER A 178 22.34 51.94 -5.63
CA SER A 178 23.59 51.42 -4.99
C SER A 178 23.41 51.00 -3.52
N ALA A 179 24.12 49.94 -3.13
CA ALA A 179 24.34 49.52 -1.75
C ALA A 179 25.75 49.89 -1.27
N PRO A 180 26.02 49.82 0.04
CA PRO A 180 27.30 49.26 0.48
C PRO A 180 27.18 48.23 1.63
N SER A 181 28.23 47.41 1.76
CA SER A 181 28.34 46.23 2.64
C SER A 181 29.17 46.53 3.92
N PRO A 182 29.57 45.56 4.78
CA PRO A 182 29.61 45.75 6.24
C PRO A 182 31.00 46.00 6.88
N PRO A 183 31.06 46.32 8.20
CA PRO A 183 32.30 46.33 8.98
C PRO A 183 32.63 44.94 9.60
N PRO A 184 33.93 44.60 9.80
CA PRO A 184 34.36 43.32 10.36
C PRO A 184 34.94 43.36 11.80
N SER A 185 35.00 42.16 12.39
CA SER A 185 35.92 41.64 13.44
C SER A 185 36.20 42.39 14.75
N SER A 186 36.14 41.64 15.85
CA SER A 186 36.92 41.88 17.07
C SER A 186 37.38 40.54 17.65
N ALA A 187 38.65 40.45 18.07
CA ALA A 187 39.21 39.26 18.72
C ALA A 187 39.98 39.63 20.00
N ALA A 188 40.09 38.63 20.89
CA ALA A 188 41.07 38.48 21.97
C ALA A 188 40.98 39.33 23.27
N ARG A 189 40.74 38.58 24.36
CA ARG A 189 41.47 38.54 25.66
C ARG A 189 41.58 39.81 26.53
N GLY A 190 41.18 39.66 27.79
CA GLY A 190 41.62 40.46 28.93
C GLY A 190 41.00 39.95 30.24
N ALA A 191 41.83 39.61 31.25
CA ALA A 191 41.37 39.16 32.56
C ALA A 191 41.52 40.28 33.61
N GLY A 192 40.63 40.34 34.60
CA GLY A 192 40.70 41.39 35.64
C GLY A 192 39.55 41.37 36.65
N THR A 193 39.77 40.65 37.76
CA THR A 193 39.15 40.74 39.10
C THR A 193 38.22 41.94 39.43
N GLY A 194 37.05 41.66 40.03
CA GLY A 194 36.27 42.67 40.79
C GLY A 194 34.84 42.26 41.20
N LEU A 195 34.60 42.08 42.50
CA LEU A 195 33.28 42.09 43.17
C LEU A 195 33.36 43.17 44.27
N PRO A 196 32.26 43.88 44.66
CA PRO A 196 30.94 43.29 44.93
C PRO A 196 29.69 44.09 44.45
N ARG A 197 28.53 43.49 44.77
CA ARG A 197 27.10 43.94 44.66
C ARG A 197 26.75 45.17 45.54
N PRO A 198 25.48 45.70 45.57
CA PRO A 198 24.25 45.40 44.78
C PRO A 198 23.45 46.63 44.24
N TYR A 199 22.26 46.33 43.67
CA TYR A 199 21.04 47.15 43.44
C TYR A 199 20.76 47.67 42.03
N GLY A 200 19.54 47.37 41.55
CA GLY A 200 19.03 47.68 40.22
C GLY A 200 17.91 46.74 39.80
N LEU A 201 16.69 46.95 40.32
CA LEU A 201 15.49 46.19 39.94
C LEU A 201 15.09 46.54 38.49
N ILE A 202 15.10 45.55 37.60
CA ILE A 202 14.45 45.65 36.28
C ILE A 202 13.49 44.46 36.15
N GLY A 203 12.19 44.76 36.07
CA GLY A 203 11.15 43.75 35.93
C GLY A 203 11.26 43.03 34.59
N ARG A 204 11.34 41.69 34.61
CA ARG A 204 11.17 40.89 33.39
C ARG A 204 9.69 40.86 33.01
N VAL A 205 9.39 41.34 31.80
CA VAL A 205 8.13 41.00 31.13
C VAL A 205 8.12 39.49 30.90
N PRO A 206 7.10 38.73 31.34
CA PRO A 206 7.02 37.31 31.05
C PRO A 206 6.83 37.10 29.54
N ALA A 207 7.55 36.14 28.98
CA ALA A 207 7.37 35.75 27.58
C ALA A 207 5.91 35.27 27.36
N PRO A 208 5.31 35.55 26.18
CA PRO A 208 3.98 35.05 25.88
C PRO A 208 3.98 33.51 25.94
N PRO A 209 2.93 32.87 26.49
CA PRO A 209 2.85 31.43 26.50
C PRO A 209 2.85 30.88 25.06
N PRO A 210 3.39 29.68 24.83
CA PRO A 210 3.30 29.04 23.52
C PRO A 210 1.83 28.91 23.09
N PRO A 211 1.53 28.98 21.78
CA PRO A 211 0.17 28.87 21.30
C PRO A 211 -0.44 27.55 21.77
N ARG A 212 -1.59 27.63 22.44
CA ARG A 212 -2.34 26.43 22.85
C ARG A 212 -2.87 25.71 21.62
N VAL A 213 -2.14 24.70 21.18
CA VAL A 213 -2.68 23.67 20.29
C VAL A 213 -3.90 23.06 20.98
N SER A 214 -5.01 22.88 20.28
CA SER A 214 -6.22 22.36 20.92
C SER A 214 -6.03 20.89 21.26
N LEU A 215 -6.63 20.41 22.35
CA LEU A 215 -6.66 18.98 22.70
C LEU A 215 -7.17 18.12 21.53
N ALA A 216 -8.10 18.63 20.73
CA ALA A 216 -8.56 17.96 19.51
C ALA A 216 -7.46 17.88 18.42
N SER A 217 -6.61 18.90 18.29
CA SER A 217 -5.48 18.93 17.37
C SER A 217 -4.28 18.12 17.87
N GLU A 218 -4.06 18.04 19.19
CA GLU A 218 -3.05 17.16 19.79
C GLU A 218 -3.49 15.69 19.70
N MET A 219 -4.76 15.37 20.03
CA MET A 219 -5.31 14.02 19.85
C MET A 219 -5.40 13.64 18.37
N ALA A 220 -5.71 14.58 17.47
CA ALA A 220 -5.58 14.35 16.04
C ALA A 220 -4.12 14.06 15.67
N ALA A 221 -3.14 14.89 16.07
CA ALA A 221 -1.73 14.63 15.82
C ALA A 221 -1.24 13.30 16.40
N GLN A 222 -1.79 12.86 17.55
CA GLN A 222 -1.48 11.59 18.22
C GLN A 222 -2.21 10.38 17.60
N VAL A 223 -3.22 10.60 16.76
CA VAL A 223 -3.91 9.60 15.92
C VAL A 223 -3.36 9.60 14.48
N LEU A 224 -2.85 10.73 14.00
CA LEU A 224 -2.18 10.90 12.71
C LEU A 224 -0.74 10.35 12.78
N GLY A 225 -0.03 10.62 13.87
CA GLY A 225 1.29 10.05 14.23
C GLY A 225 1.30 8.55 14.55
N LYS A 226 0.26 7.82 14.13
CA LYS A 226 0.19 6.34 14.16
C LYS A 226 0.15 5.73 12.76
N ALA A 227 0.18 6.49 11.68
CA ALA A 227 0.24 5.90 10.32
C ALA A 227 1.63 5.34 9.97
N LEU A 228 2.69 5.78 10.64
CA LEU A 228 4.04 5.23 10.55
C LEU A 228 4.51 4.72 11.92
N VAL A 229 5.23 3.61 11.93
CA VAL A 229 6.05 3.15 13.07
C VAL A 229 7.50 2.99 12.64
N SER A 230 8.44 3.21 13.55
CA SER A 230 9.86 2.97 13.29
C SER A 230 10.24 1.50 13.48
N SER A 231 11.28 1.07 12.75
CA SER A 231 12.04 -0.16 12.99
C SER A 231 12.32 -0.39 14.48
N LYS A 232 12.92 0.60 15.16
CA LYS A 232 13.20 0.56 16.59
C LYS A 232 11.96 0.28 17.46
N TRP A 233 10.85 0.99 17.23
CA TRP A 233 9.62 0.78 18.01
C TRP A 233 9.07 -0.64 17.85
N LEU A 234 9.12 -1.17 16.63
CA LEU A 234 8.66 -2.53 16.34
C LEU A 234 9.62 -3.58 16.88
N ALA A 235 10.93 -3.35 16.84
CA ALA A 235 11.94 -4.22 17.45
C ALA A 235 11.80 -4.29 18.98
N GLU A 236 11.53 -3.16 19.63
CA GLU A 236 11.16 -3.11 21.06
C GLU A 236 9.84 -3.84 21.33
N ALA A 237 8.88 -3.85 20.40
CA ALA A 237 7.64 -4.61 20.52
C ALA A 237 7.86 -6.12 20.39
N VAL A 238 8.65 -6.55 19.40
CA VAL A 238 9.06 -7.95 19.19
C VAL A 238 9.84 -8.46 20.41
N LYS A 239 10.86 -7.73 20.86
CA LYS A 239 11.68 -8.10 22.04
C LYS A 239 10.86 -8.20 23.33
N ALA A 240 9.83 -7.38 23.48
CA ALA A 240 8.92 -7.41 24.63
C ALA A 240 7.78 -8.45 24.49
N GLY A 241 7.77 -9.29 23.45
CA GLY A 241 6.73 -10.30 23.24
C GLY A 241 5.34 -9.70 22.96
N ARG A 242 5.26 -8.45 22.48
CA ARG A 242 3.97 -7.75 22.27
C ARG A 242 3.24 -8.19 20.99
N VAL A 243 3.90 -8.87 20.06
CA VAL A 243 3.28 -9.38 18.84
C VAL A 243 2.34 -10.55 19.19
N GLY A 244 1.05 -10.39 18.91
CA GLY A 244 -0.03 -11.26 19.36
C GLY A 244 -1.40 -10.63 19.08
N ALA A 245 -2.43 -10.97 19.85
CA ALA A 245 -3.81 -10.49 19.59
C ALA A 245 -3.96 -8.95 19.55
N GLY A 246 -3.17 -8.22 20.36
CA GLY A 246 -3.18 -6.76 20.41
C GLY A 246 -2.32 -6.06 19.35
N LEU A 247 -1.33 -6.76 18.77
CA LEU A 247 -0.41 -6.22 17.76
C LEU A 247 -0.05 -7.31 16.75
N ARG A 248 -0.50 -7.18 15.51
CA ARG A 248 -0.18 -8.11 14.43
C ARG A 248 0.70 -7.42 13.38
N VAL A 249 1.72 -8.14 12.92
CA VAL A 249 2.65 -7.66 11.90
C VAL A 249 2.37 -8.42 10.61
N LEU A 250 2.33 -7.71 9.48
CA LEU A 250 2.06 -8.28 8.16
C LEU A 250 3.15 -7.92 7.16
N ASP A 251 3.63 -8.93 6.45
CA ASP A 251 4.41 -8.74 5.22
C ASP A 251 3.44 -8.71 4.04
N ALA A 252 3.30 -7.55 3.41
CA ALA A 252 2.42 -7.31 2.26
C ALA A 252 3.18 -7.32 0.92
N SER A 253 4.37 -7.91 0.87
CA SER A 253 5.20 -7.95 -0.34
C SER A 253 4.49 -8.64 -1.52
N TRP A 254 4.54 -8.02 -2.68
CA TRP A 254 4.20 -8.62 -3.97
C TRP A 254 5.18 -8.12 -5.03
N TYR A 255 5.60 -9.01 -5.93
CA TYR A 255 6.42 -8.71 -7.09
C TYR A 255 5.90 -9.47 -8.30
N PRO A 256 6.16 -9.01 -9.54
CA PRO A 256 5.92 -9.83 -10.73
C PRO A 256 6.62 -11.19 -10.58
N PRO A 257 5.96 -12.32 -10.86
CA PRO A 257 6.52 -13.66 -10.61
C PRO A 257 7.84 -13.96 -11.34
N GLN A 258 8.16 -13.21 -12.40
CA GLN A 258 9.40 -13.31 -13.17
C GLN A 258 10.58 -12.56 -12.52
N GLU A 259 10.32 -11.68 -11.54
CA GLU A 259 11.33 -10.86 -10.86
C GLU A 259 11.73 -11.43 -9.50
N ARG A 260 10.75 -11.69 -8.62
CA ARG A 260 10.94 -12.10 -7.23
C ARG A 260 9.75 -12.93 -6.73
N ASN A 261 9.97 -13.77 -5.71
CA ASN A 261 8.91 -14.58 -5.11
C ASN A 261 8.69 -14.16 -3.65
N ALA A 262 7.84 -13.16 -3.44
CA ALA A 262 7.56 -12.56 -2.13
C ALA A 262 7.17 -13.60 -1.05
N ARG A 263 6.34 -14.59 -1.42
CA ARG A 263 5.89 -15.64 -0.51
C ARG A 263 7.01 -16.60 -0.11
N GLN A 264 8.00 -16.81 -0.98
CA GLN A 264 9.18 -17.60 -0.67
C GLN A 264 10.18 -16.81 0.18
N GLU A 265 10.46 -15.55 -0.18
CA GLU A 265 11.31 -14.65 0.59
C GLU A 265 10.81 -14.50 2.04
N PHE A 266 9.50 -14.34 2.24
CA PHE A 266 8.88 -14.34 3.58
C PHE A 266 9.17 -15.62 4.37
N ARG A 267 9.07 -16.81 3.75
CA ARG A 267 9.35 -18.08 4.44
C ARG A 267 10.81 -18.20 4.87
N GLU A 268 11.72 -17.61 4.11
CA GLU A 268 13.16 -17.65 4.37
C GLU A 268 13.57 -16.61 5.43
N SER A 269 12.94 -15.43 5.44
CA SER A 269 13.25 -14.35 6.36
C SER A 269 12.11 -13.35 6.50
N HIS A 270 11.54 -13.24 7.71
CA HIS A 270 10.52 -12.25 8.06
C HIS A 270 10.66 -11.74 9.50
N ILE A 271 9.92 -10.68 9.84
CA ILE A 271 9.87 -10.14 11.21
C ILE A 271 9.22 -11.16 12.16
N PRO A 272 9.81 -11.50 13.33
CA PRO A 272 9.25 -12.52 14.22
C PRO A 272 7.79 -12.27 14.62
N GLY A 273 6.96 -13.30 14.46
CA GLY A 273 5.51 -13.25 14.71
C GLY A 273 4.68 -12.63 13.58
N ALA A 274 5.29 -12.16 12.49
CA ALA A 274 4.57 -11.63 11.33
C ALA A 274 3.88 -12.73 10.51
N SER A 275 2.88 -12.35 9.72
CA SER A 275 2.21 -13.23 8.76
C SER A 275 2.20 -12.63 7.37
N PHE A 276 2.21 -13.48 6.34
CA PHE A 276 2.17 -13.02 4.95
C PHE A 276 0.75 -12.59 4.54
N PHE A 277 0.60 -11.34 4.12
CA PHE A 277 -0.61 -10.79 3.51
C PHE A 277 -0.49 -10.90 1.98
N ASP A 278 -1.20 -11.86 1.42
CA ASP A 278 -1.22 -12.14 -0.01
C ASP A 278 -2.33 -11.34 -0.71
N ILE A 279 -1.94 -10.31 -1.44
CA ILE A 279 -2.85 -9.46 -2.22
C ILE A 279 -3.50 -10.21 -3.40
N GLU A 280 -2.96 -11.34 -3.87
CA GLU A 280 -3.63 -12.18 -4.87
C GLU A 280 -4.81 -12.96 -4.28
N GLU A 281 -4.76 -13.26 -2.98
CA GLU A 281 -5.85 -13.90 -2.25
C GLU A 281 -6.85 -12.86 -1.71
N CYS A 282 -6.37 -11.75 -1.15
CA CYS A 282 -7.19 -10.69 -0.56
C CYS A 282 -7.69 -9.66 -1.59
N ARG A 283 -8.33 -10.13 -2.67
CA ARG A 283 -8.89 -9.28 -3.74
C ARG A 283 -10.19 -9.85 -4.31
N ASP A 284 -10.92 -9.03 -5.06
CA ASP A 284 -11.93 -9.56 -5.96
C ASP A 284 -11.24 -10.32 -7.12
N LYS A 285 -11.47 -11.64 -7.16
CA LYS A 285 -10.98 -12.55 -8.20
C LYS A 285 -11.94 -12.67 -9.39
N SER A 286 -13.15 -12.11 -9.29
CA SER A 286 -14.14 -12.09 -10.38
C SER A 286 -14.02 -10.86 -11.28
N SER A 287 -13.42 -9.78 -10.79
CA SER A 287 -13.07 -8.60 -11.57
C SER A 287 -12.06 -8.90 -12.69
N PRO A 288 -12.23 -8.31 -13.90
CA PRO A 288 -11.22 -8.33 -14.96
C PRO A 288 -10.02 -7.39 -14.70
N TYR A 289 -10.03 -6.64 -13.59
CA TYR A 289 -9.00 -5.65 -13.24
C TYR A 289 -8.15 -6.11 -12.04
N ASP A 290 -6.84 -5.86 -12.11
CA ASP A 290 -5.86 -6.21 -11.08
C ASP A 290 -6.22 -5.63 -9.69
N PHE A 291 -6.11 -6.46 -8.64
CA PHE A 291 -6.11 -6.05 -7.22
C PHE A 291 -7.33 -5.27 -6.68
N MET A 292 -8.46 -5.29 -7.37
CA MET A 292 -9.70 -4.70 -6.86
C MET A 292 -10.03 -5.19 -5.45
N LEU A 293 -10.58 -4.30 -4.61
CA LEU A 293 -11.02 -4.63 -3.25
C LEU A 293 -11.90 -5.89 -3.23
N PRO A 294 -11.68 -6.82 -2.26
CA PRO A 294 -12.61 -7.93 -2.03
C PRO A 294 -13.94 -7.41 -1.45
N SER A 295 -14.92 -8.30 -1.26
CA SER A 295 -16.12 -7.97 -0.48
C SER A 295 -15.79 -7.74 1.00
N GLU A 296 -16.69 -7.07 1.74
CA GLU A 296 -16.55 -6.89 3.20
C GLU A 296 -16.34 -8.24 3.92
N ALA A 297 -17.12 -9.26 3.55
CA ALA A 297 -16.97 -10.62 4.09
C ALA A 297 -15.61 -11.24 3.71
N GLY A 298 -15.20 -11.13 2.43
CA GLY A 298 -13.92 -11.67 1.97
C GLY A 298 -12.72 -11.04 2.67
N PHE A 299 -12.74 -9.73 2.92
CA PHE A 299 -11.71 -9.08 3.73
C PHE A 299 -11.74 -9.54 5.19
N ALA A 300 -12.92 -9.57 5.81
CA ALA A 300 -13.08 -9.93 7.21
C ALA A 300 -12.63 -11.38 7.51
N ASP A 301 -13.03 -12.33 6.67
CA ASP A 301 -12.63 -13.73 6.79
C ASP A 301 -11.11 -13.88 6.59
N TYR A 302 -10.53 -13.17 5.61
CA TYR A 302 -9.10 -13.22 5.31
C TYR A 302 -8.24 -12.69 6.47
N VAL A 303 -8.50 -11.46 6.94
CA VAL A 303 -7.69 -10.87 8.03
C VAL A 303 -7.99 -11.53 9.38
N GLY A 304 -9.20 -12.05 9.57
CA GLY A 304 -9.57 -12.86 10.74
C GLY A 304 -8.71 -14.13 10.86
N GLN A 305 -8.44 -14.83 9.76
CA GLN A 305 -7.52 -15.98 9.73
C GLN A 305 -6.07 -15.60 10.06
N LEU A 306 -5.66 -14.35 9.83
CA LEU A 306 -4.35 -13.82 10.25
C LEU A 306 -4.30 -13.38 11.73
N GLY A 307 -5.38 -13.64 12.48
CA GLY A 307 -5.53 -13.32 13.91
C GLY A 307 -5.77 -11.84 14.19
N ILE A 308 -6.39 -11.11 13.25
CA ILE A 308 -6.67 -9.68 13.38
C ILE A 308 -8.13 -9.47 13.78
N GLY A 309 -8.36 -8.90 14.96
CA GLY A 309 -9.65 -8.37 15.39
C GLY A 309 -9.75 -6.85 15.16
N ASN A 310 -10.92 -6.28 15.42
CA ASN A 310 -11.15 -4.83 15.26
C ASN A 310 -10.34 -3.98 16.25
N ASP A 311 -9.94 -4.54 17.39
CA ASP A 311 -9.14 -3.87 18.42
C ASP A 311 -7.62 -4.06 18.23
N THR A 312 -7.21 -4.90 17.29
CA THR A 312 -5.80 -5.21 16.99
C THR A 312 -5.10 -4.02 16.33
N HIS A 313 -3.92 -3.63 16.81
CA HIS A 313 -3.03 -2.76 16.04
C HIS A 313 -2.33 -3.58 14.95
N VAL A 314 -2.49 -3.19 13.69
CA VAL A 314 -1.83 -3.84 12.55
C VAL A 314 -0.63 -3.01 12.11
N VAL A 315 0.53 -3.63 11.95
CA VAL A 315 1.71 -3.02 11.32
C VAL A 315 2.01 -3.76 10.01
N VAL A 316 1.96 -3.04 8.89
CA VAL A 316 2.23 -3.60 7.55
C VAL A 316 3.62 -3.15 7.07
N TYR A 317 4.35 -4.04 6.42
CA TYR A 317 5.62 -3.75 5.75
C TYR A 317 5.71 -4.48 4.42
N ASP A 318 6.71 -4.15 3.61
CA ASP A 318 7.12 -4.96 2.46
C ASP A 318 8.65 -4.94 2.29
N GLY A 319 9.16 -5.84 1.44
CA GLY A 319 10.59 -6.04 1.16
C GLY A 319 11.09 -5.31 -0.09
N ASP A 320 10.45 -4.23 -0.53
CA ASP A 320 10.90 -3.51 -1.72
C ASP A 320 12.25 -2.78 -1.52
N LYS A 321 13.04 -2.67 -2.59
CA LYS A 321 14.37 -2.04 -2.57
C LYS A 321 14.30 -0.51 -2.37
N LEU A 322 13.15 0.11 -2.66
CA LEU A 322 12.86 1.50 -2.30
C LEU A 322 12.50 1.67 -0.82
N GLY A 323 12.32 0.59 -0.05
CA GLY A 323 11.90 0.63 1.36
C GLY A 323 10.40 0.40 1.53
N THR A 324 9.56 0.80 0.58
CA THR A 324 8.15 0.38 0.54
C THR A 324 7.52 0.48 -0.86
N PHE A 325 6.59 -0.42 -1.17
CA PHE A 325 5.76 -0.42 -2.37
C PHE A 325 4.30 -0.86 -2.12
N TYR A 326 4.09 -2.02 -1.49
CA TYR A 326 2.75 -2.61 -1.29
C TYR A 326 2.17 -2.37 0.11
N ALA A 327 3.00 -2.07 1.12
CA ALA A 327 2.51 -1.84 2.47
C ALA A 327 1.47 -0.71 2.58
N PRO A 328 1.58 0.45 1.88
CA PRO A 328 0.54 1.48 1.86
C PRO A 328 -0.78 0.98 1.28
N ARG A 329 -0.77 0.02 0.34
CA ARG A 329 -2.01 -0.60 -0.18
C ARG A 329 -2.70 -1.40 0.92
N ALA A 330 -1.98 -2.27 1.63
CA ALA A 330 -2.54 -3.01 2.76
C ALA A 330 -3.05 -2.05 3.87
N TRP A 331 -2.30 -1.00 4.21
CA TRP A 331 -2.72 0.05 5.14
C TRP A 331 -4.04 0.70 4.72
N TRP A 332 -4.18 1.10 3.46
CA TRP A 332 -5.42 1.68 2.95
C TRP A 332 -6.57 0.67 2.93
N MET A 333 -6.31 -0.61 2.62
CA MET A 333 -7.34 -1.67 2.66
C MET A 333 -7.95 -1.82 4.06
N PHE A 334 -7.14 -1.83 5.13
CA PHE A 334 -7.68 -1.81 6.50
C PHE A 334 -8.54 -0.56 6.74
N ARG A 335 -8.08 0.63 6.33
CA ARG A 335 -8.80 1.89 6.54
C ARG A 335 -10.13 1.97 5.77
N VAL A 336 -10.17 1.56 4.50
CA VAL A 336 -11.39 1.55 3.68
C VAL A 336 -12.39 0.50 4.15
N PHE A 337 -11.97 -0.54 4.89
CA PHE A 337 -12.86 -1.44 5.62
C PHE A 337 -13.13 -1.03 7.08
N GLY A 338 -12.84 0.24 7.43
CA GLY A 338 -13.22 0.86 8.70
C GLY A 338 -12.22 0.71 9.85
N HIS A 339 -11.11 -0.02 9.65
CA HIS A 339 -10.10 -0.28 10.68
C HIS A 339 -9.01 0.78 10.70
N ARG A 340 -9.00 1.59 11.76
CA ARG A 340 -8.10 2.76 11.89
C ARG A 340 -6.78 2.45 12.61
N GLN A 341 -6.69 1.33 13.32
CA GLN A 341 -5.48 0.96 14.07
C GLN A 341 -4.49 0.23 13.15
N VAL A 342 -3.98 0.94 12.15
CA VAL A 342 -3.06 0.39 11.14
C VAL A 342 -1.92 1.37 10.82
N SER A 343 -0.69 0.85 10.76
CA SER A 343 0.54 1.60 10.50
C SER A 343 1.39 0.93 9.42
N VAL A 344 2.14 1.70 8.65
CA VAL A 344 3.22 1.21 7.81
C VAL A 344 4.54 1.25 8.59
N LEU A 345 5.40 0.24 8.44
CA LEU A 345 6.77 0.26 8.94
C LEU A 345 7.62 1.22 8.09
N ASN A 346 8.00 2.37 8.65
CA ASN A 346 8.84 3.34 7.94
C ASN A 346 10.22 2.73 7.66
N GLY A 347 10.66 2.78 6.40
CA GLY A 347 11.89 2.11 5.95
C GLY A 347 11.74 0.63 5.56
N GLY A 348 10.61 0.00 5.89
CA GLY A 348 10.25 -1.38 5.55
C GLY A 348 11.25 -2.45 5.98
N PHE A 349 11.16 -3.64 5.35
CA PHE A 349 12.05 -4.76 5.69
C PHE A 349 13.51 -4.48 5.33
N LYS A 350 13.73 -3.67 4.28
CA LYS A 350 15.06 -3.17 3.87
C LYS A 350 15.81 -2.55 5.05
N ASN A 351 15.22 -1.59 5.74
CA ASN A 351 15.89 -0.92 6.85
C ASN A 351 15.84 -1.76 8.14
N TRP A 352 14.79 -2.59 8.34
CA TRP A 352 14.77 -3.59 9.42
C TRP A 352 16.04 -4.47 9.43
N VAL A 353 16.37 -5.08 8.28
CA VAL A 353 17.55 -5.93 8.13
C VAL A 353 18.85 -5.11 8.20
N LYS A 354 18.90 -3.93 7.55
CA LYS A 354 20.07 -3.04 7.56
C LYS A 354 20.47 -2.59 8.97
N GLU A 355 19.50 -2.40 9.86
CA GLU A 355 19.71 -2.00 11.26
C GLU A 355 20.06 -3.19 12.18
N GLY A 356 20.05 -4.43 11.67
CA GLY A 356 20.39 -5.62 12.45
C GLY A 356 19.28 -6.12 13.39
N HIS A 357 18.02 -5.75 13.13
CA HIS A 357 16.88 -6.26 13.89
C HIS A 357 16.61 -7.75 13.59
N PRO A 358 16.07 -8.52 14.56
CA PRO A 358 15.92 -9.97 14.41
C PRO A 358 14.97 -10.35 13.27
N VAL A 359 15.32 -11.42 12.56
CA VAL A 359 14.50 -12.07 11.54
C VAL A 359 14.37 -13.56 11.83
N THR A 360 13.34 -14.22 11.29
CA THR A 360 13.11 -15.65 11.47
C THR A 360 12.56 -16.30 10.19
N ALA A 361 12.68 -17.63 10.11
CA ALA A 361 12.00 -18.49 9.15
C ALA A 361 10.85 -19.32 9.80
N GLU A 362 10.63 -19.15 11.12
CA GLU A 362 9.61 -19.88 11.87
C GLU A 362 8.18 -19.50 11.43
N VAL A 363 7.34 -20.49 11.19
CA VAL A 363 5.97 -20.24 10.69
C VAL A 363 5.07 -19.71 11.82
N SER A 364 4.72 -18.43 11.75
CA SER A 364 3.70 -17.83 12.62
C SER A 364 2.32 -18.45 12.42
N GLN A 365 1.76 -19.05 13.47
CA GLN A 365 0.40 -19.61 13.50
C GLN A 365 -0.48 -18.83 14.51
N PRO A 366 -1.05 -17.68 14.12
CA PRO A 366 -1.94 -16.92 14.99
C PRO A 366 -3.26 -17.67 15.23
N THR A 367 -3.84 -17.50 16.43
CA THR A 367 -5.22 -17.90 16.66
C THR A 367 -6.15 -17.03 15.81
N PRO A 368 -7.09 -17.59 15.01
CA PRO A 368 -8.04 -16.80 14.25
C PRO A 368 -8.90 -15.90 15.13
N ALA A 369 -9.23 -14.72 14.62
CA ALA A 369 -10.02 -13.70 15.28
C ALA A 369 -11.24 -13.29 14.44
N VAL A 370 -12.23 -12.65 15.07
CA VAL A 370 -13.40 -12.11 14.36
C VAL A 370 -13.16 -10.64 14.01
N PHE A 371 -12.98 -10.38 12.72
CA PHE A 371 -12.96 -9.02 12.16
C PHE A 371 -14.36 -8.61 11.69
N LYS A 372 -14.67 -7.31 11.70
CA LYS A 372 -15.93 -6.76 11.20
C LYS A 372 -15.64 -5.64 10.20
N ALA A 373 -15.42 -6.02 8.95
CA ALA A 373 -15.24 -5.08 7.86
C ALA A 373 -16.51 -4.25 7.64
N LYS A 374 -16.33 -2.95 7.38
CA LYS A 374 -17.38 -2.07 6.88
C LYS A 374 -16.78 -1.08 5.89
N LEU A 375 -17.24 -1.13 4.64
CA LEU A 375 -16.72 -0.33 3.54
C LEU A 375 -17.06 1.17 3.72
N ASP A 376 -16.03 1.97 3.97
CA ASP A 376 -16.10 3.42 3.94
C ASP A 376 -15.96 3.93 2.51
N LYS A 377 -17.11 4.12 1.85
CA LYS A 377 -17.21 4.64 0.48
C LYS A 377 -16.61 6.04 0.30
N SER A 378 -16.31 6.79 1.37
CA SER A 378 -15.63 8.09 1.23
C SER A 378 -14.16 7.95 0.82
N LEU A 379 -13.51 6.82 1.14
CA LEU A 379 -12.11 6.55 0.82
C LEU A 379 -11.92 5.81 -0.53
N LEU A 380 -13.00 5.60 -1.28
CA LEU A 380 -13.04 4.89 -2.56
C LEU A 380 -13.68 5.76 -3.64
N LYS A 381 -13.24 5.62 -4.89
CA LYS A 381 -13.90 6.17 -6.09
C LYS A 381 -14.10 5.08 -7.12
N THR A 382 -15.26 5.12 -7.75
CA THR A 382 -15.66 4.30 -8.91
C THR A 382 -15.29 4.98 -10.23
N PHE A 383 -15.24 4.21 -11.32
CA PHE A 383 -15.08 4.74 -12.68
C PHE A 383 -16.13 5.81 -13.02
N GLU A 384 -17.38 5.59 -12.61
CA GLU A 384 -18.51 6.49 -12.86
C GLU A 384 -18.29 7.86 -12.20
N GLU A 385 -17.85 7.89 -10.94
CA GLU A 385 -17.51 9.13 -10.23
C GLU A 385 -16.30 9.85 -10.85
N MET A 386 -15.31 9.08 -11.33
CA MET A 386 -14.15 9.64 -12.04
C MET A 386 -14.56 10.28 -13.37
N MET A 387 -15.45 9.64 -14.13
CA MET A 387 -16.01 10.17 -15.38
C MET A 387 -16.82 11.45 -15.15
N GLU A 388 -17.71 11.49 -14.14
CA GLU A 388 -18.45 12.72 -13.78
C GLU A 388 -17.47 13.86 -13.45
N ASN A 389 -16.38 13.55 -12.74
CA ASN A 389 -15.43 14.56 -12.29
C ASN A 389 -14.61 15.21 -13.42
N VAL A 390 -14.42 14.56 -14.57
CA VAL A 390 -13.78 15.19 -15.75
C VAL A 390 -14.51 16.47 -16.16
N GLY A 391 -15.84 16.43 -16.15
CA GLY A 391 -16.69 17.59 -16.40
C GLY A 391 -16.85 18.48 -15.16
N SER A 392 -17.21 17.91 -14.01
CA SER A 392 -17.64 18.69 -12.84
C SER A 392 -16.51 19.29 -12.01
N LYS A 393 -15.29 18.73 -12.09
CA LYS A 393 -14.07 19.18 -11.37
C LYS A 393 -14.26 19.42 -9.87
N ARG A 394 -15.08 18.58 -9.23
CA ARG A 394 -15.45 18.66 -7.80
C ARG A 394 -14.32 18.18 -6.89
N PHE A 395 -13.46 17.28 -7.38
CA PHE A 395 -12.26 16.82 -6.69
C PHE A 395 -11.04 16.86 -7.58
N GLN A 396 -9.87 17.03 -6.96
CA GLN A 396 -8.59 16.96 -7.63
C GLN A 396 -8.22 15.50 -7.90
N VAL A 397 -7.56 15.23 -9.02
CA VAL A 397 -7.04 13.88 -9.35
C VAL A 397 -5.52 13.95 -9.39
N VAL A 398 -4.85 13.08 -8.63
CA VAL A 398 -3.40 12.91 -8.70
C VAL A 398 -3.08 11.49 -9.16
N ASP A 399 -2.14 11.36 -10.10
CA ASP A 399 -1.65 10.07 -10.59
C ASP A 399 -0.22 9.83 -10.09
N SER A 400 0.01 8.68 -9.43
CA SER A 400 1.30 8.34 -8.81
C SER A 400 2.25 7.52 -9.68
N ARG A 401 1.91 7.26 -10.95
CA ARG A 401 2.80 6.57 -11.90
C ARG A 401 4.03 7.43 -12.27
N PRO A 402 5.12 6.81 -12.77
CA PRO A 402 6.25 7.53 -13.37
C PRO A 402 5.80 8.48 -14.50
N GLU A 403 6.50 9.60 -14.65
CA GLU A 403 6.11 10.69 -15.55
C GLU A 403 5.91 10.22 -17.00
N GLY A 404 6.80 9.37 -17.53
CA GLY A 404 6.69 8.87 -18.90
C GLY A 404 5.41 8.06 -19.17
N ARG A 405 4.94 7.28 -18.19
CA ARG A 405 3.67 6.54 -18.27
C ARG A 405 2.44 7.44 -18.12
N PHE A 406 2.56 8.52 -17.33
CA PHE A 406 1.51 9.53 -17.23
C PHE A 406 1.38 10.34 -18.52
N ARG A 407 2.50 10.79 -19.09
CA ARG A 407 2.54 11.59 -20.32
C ARG A 407 2.21 10.78 -21.57
N GLY A 408 2.43 9.46 -21.53
CA GLY A 408 2.21 8.59 -22.68
C GLY A 408 3.45 8.38 -23.55
N THR A 409 4.65 8.69 -23.06
CA THR A 409 5.93 8.56 -23.77
C THR A 409 6.62 7.21 -23.54
N GLU A 410 6.15 6.41 -22.58
CA GLU A 410 6.59 5.03 -22.27
C GLU A 410 5.38 4.09 -22.26
N LEU A 411 5.54 2.78 -22.40
CA LEU A 411 4.43 1.80 -22.26
C LEU A 411 4.16 1.44 -20.79
N ASP A 412 2.89 1.25 -20.41
CA ASP A 412 2.49 0.87 -19.05
C ASP A 412 2.28 -0.65 -18.93
N GLN A 413 3.38 -1.40 -19.05
CA GLN A 413 3.40 -2.87 -18.95
C GLN A 413 2.42 -3.54 -19.96
N GLY A 414 2.57 -3.20 -21.24
CA GLY A 414 1.77 -3.76 -22.34
C GLY A 414 0.51 -2.96 -22.71
N LEU A 415 0.10 -1.99 -21.89
CA LEU A 415 -0.99 -1.06 -22.21
C LEU A 415 -0.45 0.24 -22.84
N GLU A 416 -1.28 0.91 -23.65
CA GLU A 416 -0.99 2.29 -24.03
C GLU A 416 -1.03 3.20 -22.78
N SER A 417 -0.08 4.11 -22.72
CA SER A 417 0.06 5.07 -21.63
C SER A 417 -0.59 6.40 -21.94
N GLY A 418 -0.74 7.21 -20.89
CA GLY A 418 -1.50 8.44 -20.87
C GLY A 418 -2.14 8.66 -19.52
N HIS A 419 -3.01 9.66 -19.40
CA HIS A 419 -3.65 10.05 -18.15
C HIS A 419 -5.12 10.47 -18.31
N ILE A 420 -5.80 10.49 -17.16
CA ILE A 420 -7.15 11.01 -16.99
C ILE A 420 -7.11 12.55 -17.18
N PRO A 421 -7.97 13.16 -18.01
CA PRO A 421 -7.96 14.60 -18.24
C PRO A 421 -8.03 15.41 -16.95
N GLY A 422 -7.14 16.39 -16.80
CA GLY A 422 -7.06 17.25 -15.61
C GLY A 422 -6.37 16.63 -14.39
N ALA A 423 -5.86 15.39 -14.47
CA ALA A 423 -5.02 14.82 -13.43
C ALA A 423 -3.65 15.53 -13.34
N VAL A 424 -3.06 15.51 -12.15
CA VAL A 424 -1.70 16.02 -11.87
C VAL A 424 -0.78 14.84 -11.56
N ASN A 425 0.44 14.83 -12.10
CA ASN A 425 1.40 13.75 -11.83
C ASN A 425 2.36 14.06 -10.69
N ILE A 426 2.39 13.16 -9.71
CA ILE A 426 3.37 13.15 -8.61
C ILE A 426 3.85 11.70 -8.42
N PRO A 427 4.95 11.27 -9.06
CA PRO A 427 5.42 9.87 -8.98
C PRO A 427 5.65 9.43 -7.53
N PHE A 428 5.15 8.25 -7.14
CA PHE A 428 5.13 7.83 -5.73
C PHE A 428 6.52 7.83 -5.07
N GLN A 429 7.57 7.50 -5.83
CA GLN A 429 8.96 7.47 -5.32
C GLN A 429 9.41 8.83 -4.78
N SER A 430 8.81 9.93 -5.25
CA SER A 430 9.19 11.28 -4.81
C SER A 430 8.83 11.57 -3.34
N PHE A 431 7.93 10.78 -2.72
CA PHE A 431 7.59 10.89 -1.29
C PHE A 431 8.58 10.14 -0.38
N LEU A 432 9.46 9.32 -0.96
CA LEU A 432 10.50 8.59 -0.24
C LEU A 432 11.84 9.32 -0.30
N THR A 433 12.65 9.13 0.72
CA THR A 433 14.08 9.47 0.75
C THR A 433 14.90 8.38 0.07
N GLU A 434 16.16 8.68 -0.31
CA GLU A 434 17.09 7.69 -0.89
C GLU A 434 17.31 6.46 0.02
N THR A 435 17.22 6.66 1.34
CA THR A 435 17.31 5.57 2.33
C THR A 435 16.08 4.65 2.34
N GLY A 436 14.96 5.09 1.77
CA GLY A 436 13.68 4.38 1.73
C GLY A 436 12.74 4.66 2.90
N HIS A 437 13.03 5.70 3.68
CA HIS A 437 12.08 6.25 4.65
C HIS A 437 11.18 7.28 3.97
N GLU A 438 9.94 7.42 4.45
CA GLU A 438 9.04 8.52 4.11
C GLU A 438 9.71 9.88 4.41
N LYS A 439 9.46 10.89 3.57
CA LYS A 439 9.92 12.27 3.78
C LYS A 439 9.26 12.95 4.98
N SER A 440 9.83 14.08 5.40
CA SER A 440 9.22 14.93 6.43
C SER A 440 7.87 15.51 5.97
N VAL A 441 7.00 15.84 6.92
CA VAL A 441 5.68 16.43 6.63
C VAL A 441 5.84 17.75 5.88
N GLU A 442 6.88 18.52 6.20
CA GLU A 442 7.24 19.79 5.59
C GLU A 442 7.58 19.64 4.10
N GLU A 443 8.41 18.66 3.74
CA GLU A 443 8.75 18.31 2.35
C GLU A 443 7.51 17.83 1.58
N ILE A 444 6.71 16.95 2.19
CA ILE A 444 5.50 16.40 1.56
C ILE A 444 4.49 17.52 1.26
N GLN A 445 4.24 18.41 2.23
CA GLN A 445 3.38 19.58 2.02
C GLN A 445 3.94 20.49 0.92
N GLN A 446 5.27 20.67 0.84
CA GLN A 446 5.90 21.47 -0.19
C GLN A 446 5.70 20.87 -1.58
N MET A 447 5.85 19.55 -1.74
CA MET A 447 5.60 18.85 -3.00
C MET A 447 4.16 19.02 -3.49
N PHE A 448 3.16 18.94 -2.59
CA PHE A 448 1.77 19.22 -2.95
C PHE A 448 1.56 20.67 -3.39
N ARG A 449 2.15 21.66 -2.69
CA ARG A 449 2.09 23.08 -3.07
C ARG A 449 2.70 23.35 -4.46
N GLU A 450 3.88 22.83 -4.73
CA GLU A 450 4.58 22.99 -6.02
C GLU A 450 3.78 22.40 -7.19
N LYS A 451 3.15 21.25 -6.95
CA LYS A 451 2.26 20.57 -7.90
C LYS A 451 0.85 21.17 -7.96
N LYS A 452 0.60 22.26 -7.22
CA LYS A 452 -0.68 23.00 -7.14
C LYS A 452 -1.86 22.13 -6.67
N VAL A 453 -1.58 21.15 -5.84
CA VAL A 453 -2.58 20.29 -5.19
C VAL A 453 -2.91 20.87 -3.81
N ASP A 454 -4.17 21.24 -3.64
CA ASP A 454 -4.69 21.85 -2.42
C ASP A 454 -5.29 20.80 -1.48
N LEU A 455 -4.60 20.50 -0.39
CA LEU A 455 -5.04 19.50 0.60
C LEU A 455 -6.32 19.92 1.37
N SER A 456 -6.72 21.21 1.34
CA SER A 456 -8.00 21.64 1.93
C SER A 456 -9.21 21.22 1.09
N LYS A 457 -9.00 20.85 -0.18
CA LYS A 457 -10.06 20.46 -1.12
C LYS A 457 -10.19 18.92 -1.23
N PRO A 458 -11.32 18.41 -1.76
CA PRO A 458 -11.44 16.99 -2.11
C PRO A 458 -10.32 16.53 -3.06
N LEU A 459 -9.79 15.33 -2.80
CA LEU A 459 -8.64 14.77 -3.49
C LEU A 459 -8.81 13.25 -3.67
N THR A 460 -8.58 12.80 -4.89
CA THR A 460 -8.57 11.38 -5.28
C THR A 460 -7.23 11.03 -5.90
N ILE A 461 -6.67 9.89 -5.53
CA ILE A 461 -5.43 9.36 -6.13
C ILE A 461 -5.76 8.18 -7.05
N THR A 462 -5.07 8.12 -8.19
CA THR A 462 -5.06 6.99 -9.13
C THR A 462 -3.61 6.55 -9.38
N CYS A 463 -3.43 5.36 -9.94
CA CYS A 463 -2.15 4.96 -10.53
C CYS A 463 -2.39 3.98 -11.70
N ARG A 464 -1.67 2.86 -11.75
CA ARG A 464 -1.95 1.75 -12.69
C ARG A 464 -3.12 0.87 -12.22
N LYS A 465 -3.12 0.48 -10.94
CA LYS A 465 -3.97 -0.57 -10.36
C LYS A 465 -4.21 -0.41 -8.85
N GLY A 466 -4.51 0.80 -8.37
CA GLY A 466 -4.87 1.07 -6.98
C GLY A 466 -3.78 0.91 -5.90
N VAL A 467 -2.57 0.41 -6.24
CA VAL A 467 -1.48 0.14 -5.28
C VAL A 467 -0.69 1.40 -4.92
N THR A 468 0.15 1.91 -5.83
CA THR A 468 1.02 3.06 -5.55
C THR A 468 0.25 4.37 -5.32
N ALA A 469 -1.05 4.39 -5.60
CA ALA A 469 -1.94 5.50 -5.25
C ALA A 469 -2.03 5.68 -3.72
N CYS A 470 -1.95 4.58 -2.96
CA CYS A 470 -2.02 4.58 -1.51
C CYS A 470 -0.80 5.24 -0.84
N HIS A 471 0.35 5.38 -1.52
CA HIS A 471 1.50 6.16 -1.03
C HIS A 471 1.14 7.63 -0.88
N ILE A 472 0.49 8.22 -1.89
CA ILE A 472 0.09 9.64 -1.84
C ILE A 472 -1.03 9.85 -0.81
N ALA A 473 -1.92 8.86 -0.65
CA ALA A 473 -2.92 8.90 0.43
C ALA A 473 -2.29 8.78 1.83
N LEU A 474 -1.20 8.02 2.00
CA LEU A 474 -0.41 7.98 3.23
C LEU A 474 0.30 9.32 3.47
N ALA A 475 0.99 9.86 2.47
CA ALA A 475 1.65 11.15 2.53
C ALA A 475 0.67 12.29 2.89
N ALA A 476 -0.49 12.33 2.24
CA ALA A 476 -1.56 13.29 2.56
C ALA A 476 -2.14 13.06 3.97
N TYR A 477 -2.29 11.81 4.41
CA TYR A 477 -2.70 11.48 5.79
C TYR A 477 -1.70 12.03 6.82
N LEU A 478 -0.39 11.91 6.57
CA LEU A 478 0.66 12.49 7.41
C LEU A 478 0.60 14.03 7.44
N CYS A 479 0.20 14.67 6.35
CA CYS A 479 -0.12 16.10 6.30
C CYS A 479 -1.48 16.49 6.95
N GLY A 480 -2.15 15.56 7.62
CA GLY A 480 -3.44 15.82 8.30
C GLY A 480 -4.68 15.73 7.40
N LYS A 481 -4.57 15.14 6.21
CA LYS A 481 -5.68 14.91 5.28
C LYS A 481 -6.10 13.42 5.24
N PRO A 482 -6.95 12.95 6.16
CA PRO A 482 -7.32 11.53 6.22
C PRO A 482 -8.36 11.10 5.19
N ASP A 483 -9.05 12.04 4.55
CA ASP A 483 -10.21 11.85 3.65
C ASP A 483 -9.85 11.64 2.17
N VAL A 484 -8.57 11.36 1.86
CA VAL A 484 -8.14 11.08 0.49
C VAL A 484 -8.70 9.74 0.01
N SER A 485 -9.40 9.78 -1.12
CA SER A 485 -9.97 8.59 -1.76
C SER A 485 -9.05 7.99 -2.82
N ILE A 486 -9.18 6.68 -3.06
CA ILE A 486 -8.46 5.97 -4.13
C ILE A 486 -9.43 5.57 -5.23
N TYR A 487 -9.08 5.83 -6.48
CA TYR A 487 -9.72 5.20 -7.63
C TYR A 487 -9.09 3.83 -7.87
N ASP A 488 -9.79 2.78 -7.45
CA ASP A 488 -9.21 1.45 -7.28
C ASP A 488 -8.78 0.80 -8.59
N GLY A 489 -9.69 0.74 -9.58
CA GLY A 489 -9.41 0.22 -10.92
C GLY A 489 -8.38 1.05 -11.70
N SER A 490 -8.20 2.33 -11.32
CA SER A 490 -7.06 3.15 -11.76
C SER A 490 -6.92 3.24 -13.29
N TRP A 491 -5.72 3.48 -13.83
CA TRP A 491 -5.49 3.53 -15.29
C TRP A 491 -5.87 2.24 -16.00
N SER A 492 -5.72 1.06 -15.38
CA SER A 492 -6.11 -0.21 -16.01
C SER A 492 -7.60 -0.24 -16.34
N GLU A 493 -8.47 0.03 -15.36
CA GLU A 493 -9.92 0.13 -15.60
C GLU A 493 -10.24 1.27 -16.57
N TRP A 494 -9.63 2.45 -16.38
CA TRP A 494 -9.88 3.62 -17.22
C TRP A 494 -9.53 3.37 -18.69
N PHE A 495 -8.39 2.72 -18.95
CA PHE A 495 -7.93 2.41 -20.30
C PHE A 495 -8.89 1.46 -21.02
N HIS A 496 -9.53 0.53 -20.31
CA HIS A 496 -10.49 -0.40 -20.91
C HIS A 496 -11.91 0.18 -21.02
N ARG A 497 -12.35 1.02 -20.07
CA ARG A 497 -13.74 1.51 -19.98
C ARG A 497 -13.98 2.90 -20.57
N ALA A 498 -13.02 3.81 -20.48
CA ALA A 498 -13.22 5.20 -20.94
C ALA A 498 -13.28 5.27 -22.48
N PRO A 499 -14.05 6.21 -23.05
CA PRO A 499 -13.93 6.57 -24.46
C PRO A 499 -12.51 7.12 -24.81
N PRO A 500 -12.03 6.98 -26.06
CA PRO A 500 -10.66 7.35 -26.45
C PRO A 500 -10.29 8.83 -26.20
N GLU A 501 -11.24 9.75 -26.34
CA GLU A 501 -11.07 11.19 -26.11
C GLU A 501 -10.72 11.54 -24.65
N TYR A 502 -11.01 10.64 -23.71
CA TYR A 502 -10.65 10.76 -22.31
C TYR A 502 -9.34 10.04 -21.95
N LYS A 503 -8.50 9.68 -22.94
CA LYS A 503 -7.18 9.03 -22.75
C LYS A 503 -6.07 9.93 -23.29
N VAL A 504 -5.69 10.94 -22.50
CA VAL A 504 -4.71 11.96 -22.93
C VAL A 504 -3.31 11.35 -23.01
N SER A 505 -2.66 11.43 -24.17
CA SER A 505 -1.35 10.82 -24.41
C SER A 505 -0.56 11.64 -25.45
N GLU A 506 0.71 11.92 -25.18
CA GLU A 506 1.58 12.70 -26.08
C GLU A 506 1.84 11.96 -27.40
N MET A 507 1.98 10.64 -27.39
CA MET A 507 2.15 9.85 -28.63
C MET A 507 0.96 9.97 -29.60
N LYS A 508 -0.25 10.32 -29.11
CA LYS A 508 -1.42 10.53 -29.98
C LYS A 508 -1.44 11.91 -30.62
N ARG A 509 -0.73 12.90 -30.06
CA ARG A 509 -0.55 14.23 -30.67
C ARG A 509 0.48 14.25 -31.80
N ASN A 510 1.39 13.28 -31.86
CA ASN A 510 2.43 13.20 -32.90
C ASN A 510 2.00 12.34 -34.11
N LYS A 511 0.74 11.90 -34.17
CA LYS A 511 0.16 11.08 -35.26
C LYS A 511 -1.04 11.76 -35.96
N ALA A 512 -1.38 12.98 -35.54
CA ALA A 512 -2.43 13.82 -36.09
C ALA A 512 -1.81 15.16 -36.53
#